data_AF-A0A1F5VPY5-F1
#
_entry.id   AF-A0A1F5VPY5-F1
#
_cell.length_a   1.000
_cell.length_b   1.000
_cell.length_c   1.000
_cell.angle_alpha   90.00
_cell.angle_beta   90.00
_cell.angle_gamma   90.00
#
_symmetry.space_group_name_H-M   'P 1'
#
loop_
_entity.id
_entity.type
_entity.pdbx_description
1 polymer ?
#
loop_
_entity_poly.entity_id
_entity_poly.type
_entity_poly.pdbx_seq_one_letter_code
_entity_poly.pdbx_strand_id
1 'polypeptide(L)'
;MILLILAGVGSYFAFFRAKKDVLEVVLARRGDLIQEVSVTGRVKPARAVDLAFEKSGKVLRVYSEVGDRIRTGDLIVSLESGDLLADLEGARANLQAEEAKLQQIQSGTRPEEIRVQEEKVRSAESALADAKEGFVDDLKDAYTKSDDAVRNKVYQFVTNPKSQNPQLNYTGNSQLQLDIQNEILLLEDMFDEWRGSLAEISNFSLLSAKRVEAERNLARVKIFLEKVSAWLSSLNVSTGLTQTVLDGYKSDVSTGRTNINTAASNITSGAEKIKSADSALSVARSELDLKKAGSRPEEISAQAAKVRSALSSVSGIEADLAKNSIRSPINGIVTKQEAKSGEVAQTNAIIVSVISDAKYQIESQVPEADIAKLHVGDEASVTLDAYSSDTVFKAKIVKIDPAEVIVEGVPTYKTILEFSDSSDLIKSGMTANADILAAKKENVLFIPERALIEKDSKKFIKIKKGEEVIETEVTSGFRDSFGNIEILNGATEGDQIVIFEG
;
A
#
# COMPACT_ATOMS: atom_id res chain seq x y z
N MET A 1 -127.00 -8.71 -44.21
CA MET A 1 -125.67 -9.33 -44.07
C MET A 1 -124.77 -8.95 -45.26
N ILE A 2 -124.53 -7.63 -45.47
CA ILE A 2 -123.60 -7.10 -46.50
C ILE A 2 -122.81 -5.87 -45.94
N LEU A 3 -123.28 -5.24 -44.85
CA LEU A 3 -122.63 -4.06 -44.24
C LEU A 3 -121.45 -4.35 -43.30
N LEU A 4 -121.19 -5.61 -42.94
CA LEU A 4 -120.10 -5.99 -42.02
C LEU A 4 -118.78 -6.38 -42.71
N ILE A 5 -118.77 -6.54 -44.04
CA ILE A 5 -117.57 -6.93 -44.79
C ILE A 5 -116.79 -5.69 -45.27
N LEU A 6 -117.45 -4.54 -45.46
CA LEU A 6 -116.79 -3.30 -45.88
C LEU A 6 -116.01 -2.58 -44.77
N ALA A 7 -116.36 -2.80 -43.49
CA ALA A 7 -115.61 -2.26 -42.35
C ALA A 7 -114.32 -3.05 -42.03
N GLY A 8 -114.23 -4.31 -42.49
CA GLY A 8 -113.05 -5.17 -42.26
C GLY A 8 -111.91 -4.95 -43.27
N VAL A 9 -112.21 -4.45 -44.47
CA VAL A 9 -111.18 -4.20 -45.50
C VAL A 9 -110.56 -2.80 -45.37
N GLY A 10 -111.32 -1.82 -44.87
CA GLY A 10 -110.81 -0.47 -44.60
C GLY A 10 -109.82 -0.38 -43.43
N SER A 11 -109.93 -1.27 -42.45
CA SER A 11 -109.02 -1.32 -41.28
C SER A 11 -107.73 -2.10 -41.55
N TYR A 12 -107.72 -3.04 -42.49
CA TYR A 12 -106.50 -3.77 -42.86
C TYR A 12 -105.51 -2.90 -43.66
N PHE A 13 -106.00 -2.00 -44.52
CA PHE A 13 -105.12 -1.15 -45.34
C PHE A 13 -104.60 0.10 -44.61
N ALA A 14 -105.28 0.57 -43.56
CA ALA A 14 -104.83 1.72 -42.76
C ALA A 14 -103.73 1.37 -41.73
N PHE A 15 -103.46 0.09 -41.48
CA PHE A 15 -102.44 -0.37 -40.53
C PHE A 15 -101.07 -0.66 -41.17
N PHE A 16 -100.96 -0.64 -42.51
CA PHE A 16 -99.68 -0.71 -43.23
C PHE A 16 -99.10 0.68 -43.52
N ARG A 17 -99.10 1.56 -42.51
CA ARG A 17 -98.34 2.81 -42.55
C ARG A 17 -96.91 2.48 -42.16
N ALA A 18 -95.99 2.67 -43.11
CA ALA A 18 -94.57 2.33 -43.03
C ALA A 18 -93.98 2.57 -41.62
N LYS A 19 -93.43 1.49 -41.01
CA LYS A 19 -92.46 1.61 -39.93
C LYS A 19 -91.33 2.49 -40.47
N LYS A 20 -91.16 3.67 -39.87
CA LYS A 20 -90.06 4.58 -40.21
C LYS A 20 -88.87 4.06 -39.42
N ASP A 21 -87.96 3.36 -40.09
CA ASP A 21 -86.73 2.83 -39.48
C ASP A 21 -86.02 3.98 -38.75
N VAL A 22 -85.82 3.79 -37.44
CA VAL A 22 -85.18 4.80 -36.59
C VAL A 22 -83.69 4.54 -36.65
N LEU A 23 -83.03 5.18 -37.61
CA LEU A 23 -81.57 5.15 -37.73
C LEU A 23 -80.95 5.89 -36.55
N GLU A 24 -80.19 5.18 -35.71
CA GLU A 24 -79.33 5.82 -34.72
C GLU A 24 -78.07 6.31 -35.43
N VAL A 25 -77.85 7.63 -35.41
CA VAL A 25 -76.71 8.26 -36.09
C VAL A 25 -75.80 8.96 -35.10
N VAL A 26 -74.49 8.81 -35.30
CA VAL A 26 -73.44 9.54 -34.59
C VAL A 26 -72.69 10.41 -35.58
N LEU A 27 -72.35 11.62 -35.19
CA LEU A 27 -71.57 12.52 -36.04
C LEU A 27 -70.10 12.10 -36.03
N ALA A 28 -69.50 12.02 -37.21
CA ALA A 28 -68.04 11.94 -37.34
C ALA A 28 -67.44 13.27 -36.85
N ARG A 29 -66.55 13.21 -35.86
CA ARG A 29 -65.96 14.40 -35.24
C ARG A 29 -64.46 14.28 -35.23
N ARG A 30 -63.78 15.44 -35.23
CA ARG A 30 -62.35 15.50 -34.97
C ARG A 30 -62.07 15.61 -33.48
N GLY A 31 -61.04 14.90 -33.04
CA GLY A 31 -60.55 14.98 -31.68
C GLY A 31 -59.32 14.11 -31.49
N ASP A 32 -58.87 14.02 -30.25
CA ASP A 32 -57.73 13.20 -29.90
C ASP A 32 -58.20 11.79 -29.56
N LEU A 33 -57.55 10.79 -30.15
CA LEU A 33 -57.72 9.39 -29.78
C LEU A 33 -56.54 8.97 -28.91
N ILE A 34 -56.82 8.36 -27.77
CA ILE A 34 -55.81 7.86 -26.84
C ILE A 34 -55.99 6.36 -26.61
N GLN A 35 -54.88 5.62 -26.69
CA GLN A 35 -54.83 4.23 -26.31
C GLN A 35 -54.12 4.14 -24.98
N GLU A 36 -54.85 3.70 -23.97
CA GLU A 36 -54.38 3.49 -22.61
C GLU A 36 -54.36 2.01 -22.26
N VAL A 37 -53.38 1.62 -21.45
CA VAL A 37 -53.28 0.31 -20.81
C VAL A 37 -53.39 0.53 -19.30
N SER A 38 -54.51 0.07 -18.73
CA SER A 38 -54.75 0.15 -17.29
C SER A 38 -54.12 -1.04 -16.58
N VAL A 39 -53.27 -0.77 -15.60
CA VAL A 39 -52.64 -1.81 -14.79
C VAL A 39 -52.66 -1.48 -13.31
N THR A 40 -52.76 -2.51 -12.48
CA THR A 40 -52.64 -2.39 -11.03
C THR A 40 -51.24 -2.81 -10.59
N GLY A 41 -50.68 -2.09 -9.63
CA GLY A 41 -49.35 -2.34 -9.09
C GLY A 41 -49.24 -1.97 -7.62
N ARG A 42 -48.04 -2.16 -7.06
CA ARG A 42 -47.73 -1.78 -5.68
C ARG A 42 -46.63 -0.72 -5.66
N VAL A 43 -46.81 0.28 -4.81
CA VAL A 43 -45.81 1.31 -4.54
C VAL A 43 -44.64 0.72 -3.75
N LYS A 44 -43.43 0.92 -4.23
CA LYS A 44 -42.14 0.47 -3.67
C LYS A 44 -41.17 1.64 -3.62
N PRO A 45 -40.26 1.70 -2.63
CA PRO A 45 -39.17 2.67 -2.66
C PRO A 45 -38.17 2.30 -3.77
N ALA A 46 -37.51 3.28 -4.37
CA ALA A 46 -36.52 3.03 -5.42
C ALA A 46 -35.34 2.17 -4.94
N ARG A 47 -34.97 2.29 -3.65
CA ARG A 47 -34.00 1.41 -2.98
C ARG A 47 -34.43 1.18 -1.54
N ALA A 48 -34.20 -0.02 -1.04
CA ALA A 48 -34.34 -0.38 0.36
C ALA A 48 -33.12 -1.21 0.78
N VAL A 49 -32.62 -0.97 1.99
CA VAL A 49 -31.50 -1.71 2.56
C VAL A 49 -31.85 -2.13 3.97
N ASP A 50 -31.63 -3.43 4.24
CA ASP A 50 -31.71 -4.00 5.56
C ASP A 50 -30.30 -4.10 6.16
N LEU A 51 -30.15 -3.55 7.37
CA LEU A 51 -28.89 -3.45 8.08
C LEU A 51 -28.96 -4.31 9.34
N ALA A 52 -27.90 -5.08 9.54
CA ALA A 52 -27.71 -5.99 10.66
C ALA A 52 -26.28 -5.84 11.19
N PHE A 53 -26.05 -6.21 12.45
CA PHE A 53 -24.69 -6.35 12.95
C PHE A 53 -24.06 -7.65 12.45
N GLU A 54 -22.80 -7.57 12.04
CA GLU A 54 -21.98 -8.73 11.69
C GLU A 54 -21.51 -9.53 12.92
N LYS A 55 -21.65 -8.95 14.12
CA LYS A 55 -21.30 -9.56 15.40
C LYS A 55 -22.39 -9.32 16.43
N SER A 56 -22.50 -10.24 17.39
CA SER A 56 -23.38 -10.07 18.54
C SER A 56 -22.75 -9.17 19.58
N GLY A 57 -23.54 -8.31 20.21
CA GLY A 57 -23.06 -7.44 21.28
C GLY A 57 -24.17 -6.65 21.93
N LYS A 58 -23.88 -6.03 23.07
CA LYS A 58 -24.86 -5.18 23.76
C LYS A 58 -24.97 -3.83 23.06
N VAL A 59 -26.19 -3.38 22.80
CA VAL A 59 -26.45 -2.06 22.20
C VAL A 59 -26.10 -0.98 23.22
N LEU A 60 -25.13 -0.14 22.86
CA LEU A 60 -24.71 1.00 23.68
C LEU A 60 -25.69 2.16 23.52
N ARG A 61 -26.01 2.51 22.27
CA ARG A 61 -26.87 3.64 21.97
C ARG A 61 -27.56 3.50 20.61
N VAL A 62 -28.78 4.00 20.56
CA VAL A 62 -29.57 4.23 19.34
C VAL A 62 -29.56 5.73 19.06
N TYR A 63 -29.26 6.12 17.83
CA TYR A 63 -29.11 7.51 17.39
C TYR A 63 -30.25 7.96 16.46
N SER A 64 -30.97 7.03 15.84
CA SER A 64 -32.11 7.34 14.98
C SER A 64 -33.25 6.37 15.22
N GLU A 65 -34.46 6.88 15.13
CA GLU A 65 -35.71 6.15 15.33
C GLU A 65 -36.48 6.03 14.00
N VAL A 66 -37.56 5.24 14.02
CA VAL A 66 -38.44 5.10 12.84
C VAL A 66 -39.04 6.45 12.46
N GLY A 67 -38.89 6.83 11.20
CA GLY A 67 -39.34 8.11 10.65
C GLY A 67 -38.24 9.16 10.49
N ASP A 68 -37.06 8.95 11.10
CA ASP A 68 -35.95 9.89 10.97
C ASP A 68 -35.35 9.87 9.55
N ARG A 69 -35.01 11.06 9.05
CA ARG A 69 -34.26 11.23 7.81
C ARG A 69 -32.77 11.12 8.10
N ILE A 70 -32.08 10.26 7.36
CA ILE A 70 -30.66 9.99 7.52
C ILE A 70 -29.94 10.10 6.19
N ARG A 71 -28.65 10.43 6.25
CA ARG A 71 -27.73 10.51 5.12
C ARG A 71 -26.77 9.33 5.14
N THR A 72 -26.13 9.12 4.00
CA THR A 72 -25.07 8.12 3.85
C THR A 72 -23.93 8.41 4.85
N GLY A 73 -23.56 7.41 5.64
CA GLY A 73 -22.55 7.48 6.68
C GLY A 73 -23.09 7.82 8.08
N ASP A 74 -24.34 8.26 8.21
CA ASP A 74 -24.93 8.60 9.50
C ASP A 74 -24.98 7.36 10.40
N LEU A 75 -24.57 7.55 11.67
CA LEU A 75 -24.56 6.50 12.68
C LEU A 75 -26.00 6.29 13.18
N ILE A 76 -26.49 5.05 13.11
CA ILE A 76 -27.86 4.71 13.48
C ILE A 76 -27.88 4.00 14.83
N VAL A 77 -27.03 2.98 14.99
CA VAL A 77 -26.92 2.17 16.21
C VAL A 77 -25.46 1.82 16.46
N SER A 78 -25.03 1.80 17.73
CA SER A 78 -23.71 1.32 18.13
C SER A 78 -23.80 0.25 19.22
N LEU A 79 -22.86 -0.68 19.18
CA LEU A 79 -22.61 -1.67 20.23
C LEU A 79 -21.55 -1.17 21.22
N GLU A 80 -21.60 -1.72 22.42
CA GLU A 80 -20.57 -1.53 23.43
C GLU A 80 -19.24 -2.07 22.91
N SER A 81 -18.19 -1.24 23.00
CA SER A 81 -16.88 -1.53 22.40
C SER A 81 -15.74 -1.35 23.41
N GLY A 82 -16.04 -1.42 24.72
CA GLY A 82 -15.06 -1.17 25.79
C GLY A 82 -13.85 -2.10 25.69
N ASP A 83 -14.09 -3.40 25.53
CA ASP A 83 -13.03 -4.41 25.41
C ASP A 83 -12.17 -4.17 24.15
N LEU A 84 -12.81 -3.93 22.99
CA LEU A 84 -12.10 -3.64 21.74
C LEU A 84 -11.29 -2.35 21.79
N LEU A 85 -11.76 -1.32 22.50
CA LEU A 85 -11.01 -0.08 22.69
C LEU A 85 -9.80 -0.30 23.60
N ALA A 86 -9.95 -1.11 24.65
CA ALA A 86 -8.83 -1.50 25.49
C ALA A 86 -7.80 -2.35 24.73
N ASP A 87 -8.26 -3.30 23.92
CA ASP A 87 -7.42 -4.12 23.04
C ASP A 87 -6.70 -3.25 21.99
N LEU A 88 -7.39 -2.28 21.40
CA LEU A 88 -6.81 -1.34 20.44
C LEU A 88 -5.69 -0.52 21.09
N GLU A 89 -5.91 -0.02 22.30
CA GLU A 89 -4.88 0.71 23.04
C GLU A 89 -3.69 -0.18 23.36
N GLY A 90 -3.92 -1.43 23.79
CA GLY A 90 -2.86 -2.43 23.98
C GLY A 90 -2.07 -2.72 22.71
N ALA A 91 -2.75 -2.87 21.56
CA ALA A 91 -2.11 -3.11 20.28
C ALA A 91 -1.30 -1.90 19.79
N ARG A 92 -1.80 -0.67 20.01
CA ARG A 92 -1.08 0.57 19.69
C ARG A 92 0.17 0.73 20.55
N ALA A 93 0.07 0.46 21.86
CA ALA A 93 1.22 0.46 22.75
C ALA A 93 2.29 -0.56 22.30
N ASN A 94 1.86 -1.76 21.88
CA ASN A 94 2.77 -2.76 21.33
C ASN A 94 3.42 -2.32 20.01
N LEU A 95 2.66 -1.72 19.09
CA LEU A 95 3.22 -1.13 17.87
C LEU A 95 4.29 -0.09 18.18
N GLN A 96 3.99 0.84 19.10
CA GLN A 96 4.93 1.87 19.53
C GLN A 96 6.21 1.28 20.15
N ALA A 97 6.09 0.21 20.93
CA ALA A 97 7.24 -0.48 21.51
C ALA A 97 8.13 -1.13 20.44
N GLU A 98 7.53 -1.77 19.43
CA GLU A 98 8.28 -2.39 18.32
C GLU A 98 8.91 -1.34 17.39
N GLU A 99 8.26 -0.19 17.19
CA GLU A 99 8.80 0.97 16.46
C GLU A 99 10.00 1.59 17.18
N ALA A 100 9.87 1.82 18.50
CA ALA A 100 10.97 2.33 19.31
C ALA A 100 12.19 1.38 19.26
N LYS A 101 11.93 0.07 19.28
CA LYS A 101 12.99 -0.94 19.15
C LYS A 101 13.62 -0.94 17.76
N LEU A 102 12.84 -0.77 16.70
CA LEU A 102 13.39 -0.61 15.34
C LEU A 102 14.28 0.64 15.24
N GLN A 103 13.83 1.76 15.79
CA GLN A 103 14.60 3.00 15.81
C GLN A 103 15.90 2.85 16.60
N GLN A 104 15.87 2.13 17.74
CA GLN A 104 17.07 1.82 18.52
C GLN A 104 18.08 1.01 17.69
N ILE A 105 17.62 -0.02 16.97
CA ILE A 105 18.47 -0.86 16.12
C ILE A 105 19.04 -0.04 14.94
N GLN A 106 18.24 0.83 14.31
CA GLN A 106 18.65 1.67 13.19
C GLN A 106 19.64 2.79 13.59
N SER A 107 19.49 3.33 14.80
CA SER A 107 20.40 4.35 15.33
C SER A 107 21.80 3.79 15.59
N GLY A 108 21.95 2.46 15.60
CA GLY A 108 23.23 1.76 15.69
C GLY A 108 23.95 2.03 17.00
N THR A 109 25.28 2.02 16.94
CA THR A 109 26.14 2.25 18.10
C THR A 109 26.08 3.70 18.53
N ARG A 110 25.93 3.91 19.84
CA ARG A 110 25.94 5.23 20.46
C ARG A 110 27.23 6.01 20.15
N PRO A 111 27.15 7.34 19.88
CA PRO A 111 28.33 8.16 19.61
C PRO A 111 29.38 8.10 20.73
N GLU A 112 28.96 7.97 21.98
CA GLU A 112 29.86 7.87 23.14
C GLU A 112 30.66 6.56 23.11
N GLU A 113 30.06 5.45 22.68
CA GLU A 113 30.77 4.18 22.50
C GLU A 113 31.76 4.26 21.34
N ILE A 114 31.38 4.91 20.23
CA ILE A 114 32.29 5.14 19.10
C ILE A 114 33.50 5.95 19.55
N ARG A 115 33.29 7.03 20.31
CA ARG A 115 34.38 7.86 20.85
C ARG A 115 35.35 7.08 21.74
N VAL A 116 34.85 6.16 22.58
CA VAL A 116 35.72 5.30 23.40
C VAL A 116 36.64 4.44 22.51
N GLN A 117 36.11 3.91 21.41
CA GLN A 117 36.91 3.12 20.46
C GLN A 117 37.88 3.98 19.65
N GLU A 118 37.49 5.20 19.28
CA GLU A 118 38.38 6.17 18.62
C GLU A 118 39.57 6.54 19.51
N GLU A 119 39.35 6.70 20.82
CA GLU A 119 40.43 6.95 21.77
C GLU A 119 41.33 5.73 21.98
N LYS A 120 40.81 4.51 21.89
CA LYS A 120 41.65 3.30 21.86
C LYS A 120 42.54 3.25 20.62
N VAL A 121 42.00 3.61 19.44
CA VAL A 121 42.80 3.71 18.21
C VAL A 121 43.89 4.76 18.38
N ARG A 122 43.53 5.97 18.86
CA ARG A 122 44.50 7.04 19.11
C ARG A 122 45.60 6.62 20.08
N SER A 123 45.25 5.92 21.16
CA SER A 123 46.21 5.38 22.13
C SER A 123 47.14 4.34 21.48
N ALA A 124 46.61 3.42 20.66
CA ALA A 124 47.40 2.44 19.94
C ALA A 124 48.31 3.07 18.86
N GLU A 125 47.86 4.14 18.21
CA GLU A 125 48.69 4.93 17.28
C GLU A 125 49.87 5.60 17.99
N SER A 126 49.62 6.18 19.18
CA SER A 126 50.68 6.74 20.02
C SER A 126 51.68 5.66 20.44
N ALA A 127 51.20 4.52 20.93
CA ALA A 127 52.07 3.41 21.35
C ALA A 127 52.93 2.88 20.20
N LEU A 128 52.41 2.84 18.97
CA LEU A 128 53.18 2.47 17.79
C LEU A 128 54.23 3.53 17.43
N ALA A 129 53.91 4.82 17.56
CA ALA A 129 54.86 5.90 17.36
C ALA A 129 55.99 5.83 18.39
N ASP A 130 55.66 5.69 19.67
CA ASP A 130 56.63 5.58 20.77
C ASP A 130 57.54 4.35 20.60
N ALA A 131 56.98 3.20 20.19
CA ALA A 131 57.76 2.00 19.92
C ALA A 131 58.72 2.18 18.74
N LYS A 132 58.32 2.92 17.70
CA LYS A 132 59.18 3.23 16.55
C LYS A 132 60.28 4.22 16.91
N GLU A 133 59.99 5.23 17.72
CA GLU A 133 60.99 6.18 18.21
C GLU A 133 62.02 5.49 19.11
N GLY A 134 61.57 4.70 20.09
CA GLY A 134 62.47 3.92 20.95
C GLY A 134 63.36 2.94 20.15
N PHE A 135 62.85 2.37 19.06
CA PHE A 135 63.66 1.52 18.18
C PHE A 135 64.75 2.30 17.41
N VAL A 136 64.49 3.56 17.05
CA VAL A 136 65.53 4.44 16.47
C VAL A 136 66.64 4.68 17.49
N ASP A 137 66.30 4.85 18.76
CA ASP A 137 67.29 5.01 19.82
C ASP A 137 68.10 3.73 20.04
N ASP A 138 67.46 2.56 20.03
CA ASP A 138 68.15 1.26 20.08
C ASP A 138 69.14 1.09 18.91
N LEU A 139 68.79 1.54 17.70
CA LEU A 139 69.67 1.52 16.52
C LEU A 139 70.90 2.42 16.69
N LYS A 140 70.72 3.62 17.25
CA LYS A 140 71.82 4.56 17.53
C LYS A 140 72.71 4.08 18.68
N ASP A 141 72.13 3.49 19.71
CA ASP A 141 72.85 2.89 20.83
C ASP A 141 73.69 1.69 20.37
N ALA A 142 73.18 0.86 19.46
CA ALA A 142 73.93 -0.24 18.87
C ALA A 142 75.19 0.23 18.14
N TYR A 143 75.10 1.31 17.36
CA TYR A 143 76.28 1.95 16.76
C TYR A 143 77.23 2.47 17.84
N THR A 144 76.73 3.23 18.81
CA THR A 144 77.56 3.87 19.85
C THR A 144 78.33 2.84 20.68
N LYS A 145 77.68 1.75 21.07
CA LYS A 145 78.31 0.63 21.80
C LYS A 145 79.34 -0.12 20.94
N SER A 146 79.08 -0.23 19.64
CA SER A 146 80.02 -0.85 18.71
C SER A 146 81.26 0.01 18.48
N ASP A 147 81.05 1.32 18.31
CA ASP A 147 82.11 2.32 18.19
C ASP A 147 82.99 2.34 19.45
N ASP A 148 82.40 2.39 20.65
CA ASP A 148 83.14 2.32 21.91
C ASP A 148 83.94 1.01 22.04
N ALA A 149 83.30 -0.13 21.78
CA ALA A 149 83.93 -1.44 21.91
C ALA A 149 85.14 -1.63 20.97
N VAL A 150 85.18 -0.95 19.82
CA VAL A 150 86.31 -1.03 18.89
C VAL A 150 87.26 0.14 19.10
N ARG A 151 86.79 1.37 18.88
CA ARG A 151 87.63 2.57 18.82
C ARG A 151 88.14 3.04 20.18
N ASN A 152 87.44 2.75 21.27
CA ASN A 152 87.92 3.08 22.62
C ASN A 152 88.57 1.87 23.31
N LYS A 153 87.95 0.67 23.23
CA LYS A 153 88.40 -0.51 23.98
C LYS A 153 89.48 -1.33 23.30
N VAL A 154 89.50 -1.42 21.96
CA VAL A 154 90.54 -2.20 21.24
C VAL A 154 91.70 -1.32 20.82
N TYR A 155 91.44 -0.10 20.35
CA TYR A 155 92.52 0.74 19.81
C TYR A 155 93.54 1.23 20.84
N GLN A 156 93.28 1.06 22.14
CA GLN A 156 94.26 1.34 23.18
C GLN A 156 95.57 0.53 23.04
N PHE A 157 95.55 -0.60 22.32
CA PHE A 157 96.73 -1.40 22.00
C PHE A 157 96.96 -1.55 20.48
N VAL A 158 96.48 -0.59 19.69
CA VAL A 158 96.70 -0.50 18.24
C VAL A 158 97.39 0.81 17.89
N THR A 159 98.51 0.74 17.17
CA THR A 159 99.19 1.89 16.57
C THR A 159 98.65 2.15 15.16
N ASN A 160 98.41 3.43 14.85
CA ASN A 160 97.87 3.90 13.56
C ASN A 160 96.57 3.18 13.12
N PRO A 161 95.55 3.04 13.98
CA PRO A 161 94.35 2.25 13.70
C PRO A 161 93.55 2.73 12.48
N LYS A 162 93.69 4.01 12.09
CA LYS A 162 93.02 4.62 10.93
C LYS A 162 93.89 4.67 9.66
N SER A 163 95.07 4.07 9.68
CA SER A 163 95.96 4.03 8.51
C SER A 163 95.73 2.77 7.69
N GLN A 164 96.33 2.69 6.50
CA GLN A 164 96.34 1.45 5.70
C GLN A 164 97.12 0.30 6.35
N ASN A 165 97.89 0.58 7.43
CA ASN A 165 98.74 -0.40 8.10
C ASN A 165 98.53 -0.35 9.63
N PRO A 166 97.36 -0.74 10.16
CA PRO A 166 97.15 -0.82 11.61
C PRO A 166 98.06 -1.88 12.23
N GLN A 167 98.77 -1.52 13.30
CA GLN A 167 99.72 -2.41 13.98
C GLN A 167 99.30 -2.68 15.42
N LEU A 168 99.16 -3.96 15.79
CA LEU A 168 99.00 -4.33 17.20
C LEU A 168 100.32 -4.07 17.95
N ASN A 169 100.24 -3.47 19.13
CA ASN A 169 101.42 -3.01 19.89
C ASN A 169 102.27 -4.16 20.46
N TYR A 170 101.75 -5.39 20.45
CA TYR A 170 102.36 -6.57 21.06
C TYR A 170 102.38 -7.72 20.07
N THR A 171 103.29 -8.67 20.26
CA THR A 171 103.37 -9.89 19.44
C THR A 171 102.69 -11.04 20.16
N GLY A 172 101.78 -11.73 19.47
CA GLY A 172 101.04 -12.88 19.99
C GLY A 172 100.89 -13.96 18.92
N ASN A 173 99.74 -14.62 18.88
CA ASN A 173 99.41 -15.53 17.77
C ASN A 173 99.41 -14.76 16.43
N SER A 174 100.31 -15.14 15.52
CA SER A 174 100.54 -14.42 14.26
C SER A 174 99.34 -14.44 13.31
N GLN A 175 98.56 -15.53 13.27
CA GLN A 175 97.37 -15.61 12.43
C GLN A 175 96.27 -14.66 12.94
N LEU A 176 95.98 -14.70 14.24
CA LEU A 176 95.00 -13.80 14.84
C LEU A 176 95.41 -12.33 14.69
N GLN A 177 96.71 -12.04 14.79
CA GLN A 177 97.24 -10.70 14.59
C GLN A 177 96.94 -10.19 13.18
N LEU A 178 97.25 -10.97 12.14
CA LEU A 178 96.93 -10.62 10.75
C LEU A 178 95.42 -10.46 10.53
N ASP A 179 94.62 -11.39 11.06
CA ASP A 179 93.16 -11.34 10.95
C ASP A 179 92.57 -10.07 11.59
N ILE A 180 93.05 -9.69 12.78
CA ILE A 180 92.61 -8.48 13.49
C ILE A 180 93.03 -7.23 12.72
N GLN A 181 94.28 -7.15 12.26
CA GLN A 181 94.79 -5.98 11.53
C GLN A 181 94.02 -5.75 10.22
N ASN A 182 93.72 -6.81 9.47
CA ASN A 182 92.90 -6.73 8.26
C ASN A 182 91.46 -6.31 8.56
N GLU A 183 90.88 -6.81 9.66
CA GLU A 183 89.51 -6.48 10.04
C GLU A 183 89.35 -5.03 10.52
N ILE A 184 90.36 -4.46 11.20
CA ILE A 184 90.36 -3.06 11.65
C ILE A 184 90.11 -2.10 10.48
N LEU A 185 90.77 -2.33 9.34
CA LEU A 185 90.58 -1.48 8.15
C LEU A 185 89.13 -1.51 7.66
N LEU A 186 88.54 -2.71 7.56
CA LEU A 186 87.18 -2.88 7.07
C LEU A 186 86.11 -2.38 8.06
N LEU A 187 86.43 -2.38 9.36
CA LEU A 187 85.54 -1.84 10.40
C LEU A 187 85.49 -0.32 10.36
N GLU A 188 86.58 0.38 10.04
CA GLU A 188 86.55 1.84 9.89
C GLU A 188 85.59 2.28 8.78
N ASP A 189 85.69 1.67 7.60
CA ASP A 189 84.77 1.94 6.47
C ASP A 189 83.32 1.63 6.87
N MET A 190 83.08 0.48 7.52
CA MET A 190 81.76 0.08 8.00
C MET A 190 81.19 1.09 9.01
N PHE A 191 81.98 1.62 9.94
CA PHE A 191 81.49 2.59 10.92
C PHE A 191 81.12 3.93 10.28
N ASP A 192 81.89 4.39 9.29
CA ASP A 192 81.56 5.63 8.58
C ASP A 192 80.29 5.48 7.74
N GLU A 193 80.13 4.35 7.03
CA GLU A 193 78.89 4.00 6.31
C GLU A 193 77.71 3.88 7.27
N TRP A 194 77.86 3.16 8.37
CA TRP A 194 76.78 2.93 9.34
C TRP A 194 76.33 4.23 10.01
N ARG A 195 77.27 5.11 10.40
CA ARG A 195 76.95 6.42 10.95
C ARG A 195 76.16 7.28 9.95
N GLY A 196 76.60 7.28 8.68
CA GLY A 196 75.90 7.98 7.60
C GLY A 196 74.47 7.44 7.42
N SER A 197 74.35 6.12 7.35
CA SER A 197 73.07 5.41 7.21
C SER A 197 72.08 5.74 8.35
N LEU A 198 72.55 5.87 9.59
CA LEU A 198 71.70 6.23 10.74
C LEU A 198 71.23 7.69 10.72
N ALA A 199 71.99 8.60 10.10
CA ALA A 199 71.60 10.00 9.94
C ALA A 199 70.44 10.19 8.94
N GLU A 200 70.22 9.22 8.05
CA GLU A 200 69.15 9.25 7.04
C GLU A 200 67.76 8.86 7.60
N ILE A 201 67.69 8.42 8.85
CA ILE A 201 66.41 8.02 9.49
C ILE A 201 65.55 9.27 9.70
N SER A 202 64.83 9.63 8.65
CA SER A 202 63.92 10.79 8.57
C SER A 202 62.46 10.39 8.67
N ASN A 203 62.14 9.12 8.43
CA ASN A 203 60.81 8.54 8.62
C ASN A 203 60.90 7.03 8.93
N PHE A 204 59.83 6.47 9.48
CA PHE A 204 59.79 5.09 9.97
C PHE A 204 59.74 3.99 8.90
N SER A 205 59.63 4.33 7.60
CA SER A 205 59.57 3.32 6.54
C SER A 205 60.89 2.57 6.35
N LEU A 206 62.02 3.15 6.78
CA LEU A 206 63.35 2.59 6.63
C LEU A 206 63.77 1.65 7.77
N LEU A 207 62.99 1.55 8.85
CA LEU A 207 63.41 0.85 10.08
C LEU A 207 63.74 -0.64 9.85
N SER A 208 63.03 -1.31 8.95
CA SER A 208 63.31 -2.72 8.62
C SER A 208 64.67 -2.89 7.94
N ALA A 209 65.03 -2.00 7.02
CA ALA A 209 66.32 -2.02 6.35
C ALA A 209 67.45 -1.69 7.33
N LYS A 210 67.26 -0.66 8.18
CA LYS A 210 68.26 -0.24 9.17
C LYS A 210 68.46 -1.29 10.26
N ARG A 211 67.43 -2.05 10.62
CA ARG A 211 67.54 -3.24 11.48
C ARG A 211 68.51 -4.27 10.92
N VAL A 212 68.31 -4.67 9.66
CA VAL A 212 69.15 -5.70 9.00
C VAL A 212 70.61 -5.25 8.93
N GLU A 213 70.84 -3.97 8.62
CA GLU A 213 72.17 -3.38 8.66
C GLU A 213 72.80 -3.43 10.05
N ALA A 214 72.08 -3.01 11.09
CA ALA A 214 72.58 -3.03 12.47
C ALA A 214 72.89 -4.45 12.95
N GLU A 215 72.02 -5.43 12.68
CA GLU A 215 72.25 -6.84 13.03
C GLU A 215 73.51 -7.39 12.36
N ARG A 216 73.71 -7.08 11.07
CA ARG A 216 74.92 -7.47 10.32
C ARG A 216 76.17 -6.84 10.93
N ASN A 217 76.14 -5.54 11.21
CA ASN A 217 77.30 -4.81 11.73
C ASN A 217 77.65 -5.26 13.16
N LEU A 218 76.65 -5.46 14.01
CA LEU A 218 76.82 -6.03 15.35
C LEU A 218 77.45 -7.43 15.30
N ALA A 219 76.99 -8.30 14.39
CA ALA A 219 77.55 -9.64 14.22
C ALA A 219 79.03 -9.58 13.81
N ARG A 220 79.39 -8.64 12.93
CA ARG A 220 80.78 -8.42 12.50
C ARG A 220 81.67 -7.96 13.65
N VAL A 221 81.22 -6.97 14.43
CA VAL A 221 81.95 -6.47 15.62
C VAL A 221 82.08 -7.57 16.68
N LYS A 222 81.04 -8.39 16.88
CA LYS A 222 81.11 -9.52 17.81
C LYS A 222 82.22 -10.50 17.44
N ILE A 223 82.30 -10.92 16.18
CA ILE A 223 83.34 -11.84 15.69
C ILE A 223 84.73 -11.21 15.84
N PHE A 224 84.86 -9.91 15.55
CA PHE A 224 86.11 -9.18 15.74
C PHE A 224 86.57 -9.21 17.22
N LEU A 225 85.69 -8.87 18.16
CA LEU A 225 86.01 -8.88 19.58
C LEU A 225 86.33 -10.29 20.12
N GLU A 226 85.74 -11.33 19.54
CA GLU A 226 86.10 -12.72 19.85
C GLU A 226 87.53 -13.05 19.43
N LYS A 227 87.95 -12.63 18.22
CA LYS A 227 89.33 -12.76 17.75
C LYS A 227 90.31 -11.98 18.62
N VAL A 228 89.96 -10.73 18.96
CA VAL A 228 90.78 -9.89 19.86
C VAL A 228 90.92 -10.52 21.24
N SER A 229 89.83 -11.05 21.81
CA SER A 229 89.85 -11.73 23.11
C SER A 229 90.73 -12.99 23.09
N ALA A 230 90.67 -13.79 22.02
CA ALA A 230 91.55 -14.94 21.81
C ALA A 230 93.02 -14.53 21.66
N TRP A 231 93.29 -13.45 20.92
CA TRP A 231 94.64 -12.92 20.74
C TRP A 231 95.22 -12.39 22.05
N LEU A 232 94.49 -11.59 22.83
CA LEU A 232 94.91 -11.13 24.15
C LEU A 232 95.23 -12.29 25.09
N SER A 233 94.53 -13.42 24.96
CA SER A 233 94.78 -14.63 25.74
C SER A 233 96.06 -15.37 25.33
N SER A 234 96.59 -15.09 24.13
CA SER A 234 97.86 -15.65 23.64
C SER A 234 99.10 -14.83 24.02
N LEU A 235 98.93 -13.63 24.58
CA LEU A 235 100.03 -12.73 24.92
C LEU A 235 100.78 -13.18 26.19
N ASN A 236 102.10 -13.01 26.16
CA ASN A 236 102.97 -13.18 27.32
C ASN A 236 103.36 -11.81 27.90
N VAL A 237 103.48 -11.73 29.23
CA VAL A 237 103.92 -10.50 29.92
C VAL A 237 105.35 -10.13 29.52
N SER A 238 105.62 -8.82 29.41
CA SER A 238 106.93 -8.27 29.04
C SER A 238 107.17 -6.93 29.75
N THR A 239 108.36 -6.33 29.57
CA THR A 239 108.68 -5.03 30.18
C THR A 239 107.71 -3.91 29.77
N GLY A 240 107.07 -4.02 28.60
CA GLY A 240 106.05 -3.08 28.10
C GLY A 240 104.60 -3.54 28.27
N LEU A 241 104.36 -4.74 28.83
CA LEU A 241 103.02 -5.31 29.06
C LEU A 241 103.00 -6.06 30.40
N THR A 242 102.58 -5.37 31.45
CA THR A 242 102.41 -5.98 32.78
C THR A 242 101.12 -6.81 32.83
N GLN A 243 101.03 -7.72 33.80
CA GLN A 243 99.83 -8.54 34.02
C GLN A 243 98.58 -7.67 34.26
N THR A 244 98.71 -6.61 35.06
CA THR A 244 97.62 -5.65 35.35
C THR A 244 97.11 -4.97 34.08
N VAL A 245 97.99 -4.57 33.16
CA VAL A 245 97.59 -3.94 31.89
C VAL A 245 96.90 -4.96 30.99
N LEU A 246 97.45 -6.17 30.87
CA LEU A 246 96.83 -7.24 30.06
C LEU A 246 95.45 -7.62 30.59
N ASP A 247 95.28 -7.72 31.91
CA ASP A 247 93.98 -7.98 32.54
C ASP A 247 92.99 -6.83 32.33
N GLY A 248 93.47 -5.58 32.34
CA GLY A 248 92.70 -4.40 31.96
C GLY A 248 92.15 -4.50 30.54
N TYR A 249 93.01 -4.81 29.55
CA TYR A 249 92.59 -4.99 28.16
C TYR A 249 91.59 -6.14 27.98
N LYS A 250 91.81 -7.28 28.66
CA LYS A 250 90.87 -8.41 28.63
C LYS A 250 89.50 -8.00 29.21
N SER A 251 89.50 -7.25 30.31
CA SER A 251 88.28 -6.75 30.96
C SER A 251 87.51 -5.78 30.04
N ASP A 252 88.21 -4.85 29.40
CA ASP A 252 87.65 -3.89 28.46
C ASP A 252 87.00 -4.57 27.25
N VAL A 253 87.70 -5.55 26.65
CA VAL A 253 87.16 -6.33 25.52
C VAL A 253 85.97 -7.18 25.95
N SER A 254 86.01 -7.78 27.14
CA SER A 254 84.86 -8.49 27.72
C SER A 254 83.64 -7.59 27.91
N THR A 255 83.87 -6.36 28.39
CA THR A 255 82.83 -5.33 28.53
C THR A 255 82.25 -4.95 27.17
N GLY A 256 83.11 -4.72 26.17
CA GLY A 256 82.68 -4.47 24.79
C GLY A 256 81.79 -5.60 24.25
N ARG A 257 82.22 -6.86 24.37
CA ARG A 257 81.42 -8.03 23.94
C ARG A 257 80.05 -8.08 24.62
N THR A 258 80.00 -7.77 25.91
CA THR A 258 78.75 -7.70 26.67
C THR A 258 77.85 -6.59 26.15
N ASN A 259 78.39 -5.40 25.86
CA ASN A 259 77.64 -4.29 25.27
C ASN A 259 77.08 -4.62 23.88
N ILE A 260 77.84 -5.33 23.02
CA ILE A 260 77.35 -5.79 21.71
C ILE A 260 76.18 -6.77 21.86
N ASN A 261 76.30 -7.75 22.76
CA ASN A 261 75.21 -8.70 23.01
C ASN A 261 73.95 -7.98 23.53
N THR A 262 74.11 -6.99 24.42
CA THR A 262 73.01 -6.15 24.90
C THR A 262 72.37 -5.35 23.76
N ALA A 263 73.18 -4.72 22.90
CA ALA A 263 72.67 -3.99 21.74
C ALA A 263 71.87 -4.89 20.79
N ALA A 264 72.38 -6.08 20.46
CA ALA A 264 71.68 -7.05 19.62
C ALA A 264 70.35 -7.51 20.23
N SER A 265 70.32 -7.72 21.56
CA SER A 265 69.10 -8.04 22.31
C SER A 265 68.08 -6.90 22.25
N ASN A 266 68.53 -5.65 22.43
CA ASN A 266 67.67 -4.46 22.35
C ASN A 266 67.06 -4.30 20.96
N ILE A 267 67.83 -4.48 19.89
CA ILE A 267 67.31 -4.46 18.50
C ILE A 267 66.21 -5.51 18.30
N THR A 268 66.43 -6.73 18.79
CA THR A 268 65.43 -7.80 18.67
C THR A 268 64.16 -7.45 19.45
N SER A 269 64.31 -6.96 20.68
CA SER A 269 63.21 -6.57 21.57
C SER A 269 62.41 -5.38 21.01
N GLY A 270 63.09 -4.34 20.51
CA GLY A 270 62.45 -3.17 19.92
C GLY A 270 61.64 -3.51 18.66
N ALA A 271 62.15 -4.42 17.82
CA ALA A 271 61.40 -4.89 16.65
C ALA A 271 60.11 -5.64 17.04
N GLU A 272 60.16 -6.49 18.08
CA GLU A 272 58.97 -7.17 18.59
C GLU A 272 57.96 -6.20 19.24
N LYS A 273 58.44 -5.11 19.89
CA LYS A 273 57.56 -4.04 20.39
C LYS A 273 56.81 -3.33 19.27
N ILE A 274 57.48 -2.98 18.17
CA ILE A 274 56.82 -2.38 17.00
C ILE A 274 55.74 -3.32 16.46
N LYS A 275 56.08 -4.60 16.24
CA LYS A 275 55.14 -5.60 15.73
C LYS A 275 53.91 -5.78 16.63
N SER A 276 54.13 -5.79 17.95
CA SER A 276 53.05 -5.90 18.93
C SER A 276 52.15 -4.66 18.94
N ALA A 277 52.74 -3.46 18.88
CA ALA A 277 51.98 -2.20 18.82
C ALA A 277 51.18 -2.06 17.51
N ASP A 278 51.75 -2.49 16.38
CA ASP A 278 51.08 -2.49 15.07
C ASP A 278 49.88 -3.45 15.06
N SER A 279 50.05 -4.65 15.63
CA SER A 279 48.96 -5.62 15.80
C SER A 279 47.86 -5.05 16.70
N ALA A 280 48.21 -4.40 17.80
CA ALA A 280 47.25 -3.76 18.70
C ALA A 280 46.46 -2.64 18.00
N LEU A 281 47.13 -1.83 17.17
CA LEU A 281 46.46 -0.81 16.35
C LEU A 281 45.50 -1.44 15.34
N SER A 282 45.90 -2.53 14.67
CA SER A 282 45.03 -3.24 13.72
C SER A 282 43.77 -3.81 14.40
N VAL A 283 43.91 -4.33 15.62
CA VAL A 283 42.78 -4.82 16.42
C VAL A 283 41.86 -3.66 16.82
N ALA A 284 42.42 -2.56 17.35
CA ALA A 284 41.63 -1.39 17.75
C ALA A 284 40.85 -0.79 16.58
N ARG A 285 41.44 -0.74 15.38
CA ARG A 285 40.75 -0.29 14.15
C ARG A 285 39.62 -1.23 13.75
N SER A 286 39.87 -2.54 13.77
CA SER A 286 38.84 -3.56 13.49
C SER A 286 37.66 -3.48 14.47
N GLU A 287 37.93 -3.25 15.76
CA GLU A 287 36.90 -3.05 16.79
C GLU A 287 36.07 -1.79 16.52
N LEU A 288 36.72 -0.69 16.14
CA LEU A 288 36.06 0.55 15.77
C LEU A 288 35.17 0.39 14.54
N ASP A 289 35.66 -0.29 13.50
CA ASP A 289 34.93 -0.54 12.26
C ASP A 289 33.70 -1.40 12.51
N LEU A 290 33.83 -2.45 13.33
CA LEU A 290 32.72 -3.29 13.75
C LEU A 290 31.65 -2.49 14.50
N LYS A 291 32.07 -1.58 15.38
CA LYS A 291 31.15 -0.69 16.10
C LYS A 291 30.48 0.34 15.18
N LYS A 292 31.19 0.85 14.16
CA LYS A 292 30.63 1.79 13.17
C LYS A 292 29.65 1.13 12.20
N ALA A 293 29.85 -0.15 11.87
CA ALA A 293 28.94 -0.90 11.00
C ALA A 293 27.51 -1.04 11.57
N GLY A 294 27.36 -0.93 12.90
CA GLY A 294 26.06 -0.92 13.56
C GLY A 294 25.30 -2.24 13.43
N SER A 295 23.97 -2.15 13.37
CA SER A 295 23.10 -3.32 13.29
C SER A 295 23.05 -3.91 11.89
N ARG A 296 22.98 -5.23 11.81
CA ARG A 296 22.94 -5.95 10.54
C ARG A 296 21.64 -5.68 9.76
N PRO A 297 21.66 -5.62 8.41
CA PRO A 297 20.45 -5.46 7.61
C PRO A 297 19.38 -6.52 7.89
N GLU A 298 19.80 -7.75 8.16
CA GLU A 298 18.88 -8.86 8.49
C GLU A 298 18.15 -8.62 9.82
N GLU A 299 18.81 -8.03 10.81
CA GLU A 299 18.20 -7.68 12.09
C GLU A 299 17.20 -6.54 11.94
N ILE A 300 17.55 -5.51 11.16
CA ILE A 300 16.64 -4.39 10.83
C ILE A 300 15.40 -4.93 10.10
N SER A 301 15.57 -5.80 9.11
CA SER A 301 14.47 -6.38 8.36
C SER A 301 13.59 -7.27 9.24
N ALA A 302 14.18 -8.09 10.11
CA ALA A 302 13.42 -8.92 11.05
C ALA A 302 12.60 -8.08 12.04
N GLN A 303 13.17 -6.98 12.54
CA GLN A 303 12.44 -6.07 13.43
C GLN A 303 11.35 -5.28 12.68
N ALA A 304 11.60 -4.84 11.44
CA ALA A 304 10.60 -4.18 10.61
C ALA A 304 9.40 -5.09 10.30
N ALA A 305 9.62 -6.40 10.17
CA ALA A 305 8.54 -7.38 10.03
C ALA A 305 7.66 -7.45 11.29
N LYS A 306 8.24 -7.32 12.49
CA LYS A 306 7.48 -7.25 13.74
C LYS A 306 6.63 -5.99 13.84
N VAL A 307 7.17 -4.84 13.46
CA VAL A 307 6.40 -3.58 13.34
C VAL A 307 5.20 -3.77 12.41
N ARG A 308 5.41 -4.37 11.23
CA ARG A 308 4.32 -4.64 10.28
C ARG A 308 3.27 -5.60 10.85
N SER A 309 3.69 -6.61 11.61
CA SER A 309 2.78 -7.53 12.30
C SER A 309 1.97 -6.80 13.39
N ALA A 310 2.59 -5.94 14.18
CA ALA A 310 1.93 -5.15 15.21
C ALA A 310 0.93 -4.15 14.59
N LEU A 311 1.30 -3.49 13.49
CA LEU A 311 0.41 -2.62 12.73
C LEU A 311 -0.81 -3.39 12.19
N SER A 312 -0.60 -4.60 11.67
CA SER A 312 -1.68 -5.47 11.20
C SER A 312 -2.65 -5.84 12.33
N SER A 313 -2.13 -6.03 13.55
CA SER A 313 -2.96 -6.25 14.74
C SER A 313 -3.83 -5.03 15.05
N VAL A 314 -3.27 -3.82 14.98
CA VAL A 314 -4.04 -2.57 15.16
C VAL A 314 -5.14 -2.47 14.10
N SER A 315 -4.81 -2.64 12.82
CA SER A 315 -5.78 -2.58 11.73
C SER A 315 -6.89 -3.64 11.86
N GLY A 316 -6.57 -4.84 12.34
CA GLY A 316 -7.55 -5.88 12.60
C GLY A 316 -8.57 -5.48 13.67
N ILE A 317 -8.10 -4.90 14.78
CA ILE A 317 -8.98 -4.44 15.87
C ILE A 317 -9.81 -3.22 15.41
N GLU A 318 -9.22 -2.29 14.65
CA GLU A 318 -9.97 -1.15 14.09
C GLU A 318 -11.07 -1.60 13.12
N ALA A 319 -10.81 -2.61 12.29
CA ALA A 319 -11.83 -3.20 11.43
C ALA A 319 -12.96 -3.86 12.23
N ASP A 320 -12.62 -4.52 13.33
CA ASP A 320 -13.62 -5.09 14.24
C ASP A 320 -14.41 -4.02 15.00
N LEU A 321 -13.78 -2.91 15.38
CA LEU A 321 -14.46 -1.76 15.97
C LEU A 321 -15.48 -1.14 14.99
N ALA A 322 -15.13 -1.06 13.71
CA ALA A 322 -16.02 -0.54 12.68
C ALA A 322 -17.31 -1.38 12.55
N LYS A 323 -17.21 -2.71 12.73
CA LYS A 323 -18.35 -3.65 12.72
C LYS A 323 -19.30 -3.50 13.90
N ASN A 324 -18.89 -2.81 14.97
CA ASN A 324 -19.74 -2.51 16.13
C ASN A 324 -20.67 -1.30 15.90
N SER A 325 -20.71 -0.75 14.68
CA SER A 325 -21.58 0.36 14.34
C SER A 325 -22.37 0.08 13.07
N ILE A 326 -23.67 0.36 13.09
CA ILE A 326 -24.51 0.38 11.88
C ILE A 326 -24.59 1.82 11.40
N ARG A 327 -24.16 2.03 10.16
CA ARG A 327 -24.26 3.31 9.45
C ARG A 327 -25.11 3.16 8.21
N SER A 328 -25.77 4.24 7.80
CA SER A 328 -26.59 4.20 6.58
C SER A 328 -25.72 4.13 5.33
N PRO A 329 -25.95 3.20 4.39
CA PRO A 329 -25.27 3.20 3.10
C PRO A 329 -25.97 4.09 2.06
N ILE A 330 -27.16 4.60 2.36
CA ILE A 330 -27.97 5.43 1.45
C ILE A 330 -28.57 6.63 2.19
N ASN A 331 -28.97 7.66 1.44
CA ASN A 331 -29.83 8.72 1.96
C ASN A 331 -31.28 8.21 1.98
N GLY A 332 -32.01 8.49 3.05
CA GLY A 332 -33.32 7.88 3.22
C GLY A 332 -34.01 8.13 4.54
N ILE A 333 -35.05 7.34 4.78
CA ILE A 333 -35.85 7.34 5.99
C ILE A 333 -35.75 5.97 6.65
N VAL A 334 -35.59 5.95 7.97
CA VAL A 334 -35.63 4.72 8.77
C VAL A 334 -37.07 4.21 8.83
N THR A 335 -37.34 3.02 8.30
CA THR A 335 -38.68 2.40 8.31
C THR A 335 -38.84 1.33 9.37
N LYS A 336 -37.72 0.76 9.82
CA LYS A 336 -37.68 -0.25 10.86
C LYS A 336 -36.48 0.01 11.76
N GLN A 337 -36.69 -0.07 13.07
CA GLN A 337 -35.63 0.00 14.08
C GLN A 337 -36.06 -0.92 15.24
N GLU A 338 -35.31 -2.00 15.48
CA GLU A 338 -35.61 -2.99 16.52
C GLU A 338 -34.58 -3.03 17.65
N ALA A 339 -33.49 -2.28 17.56
CA ALA A 339 -32.47 -2.25 18.61
C ALA A 339 -32.91 -1.35 19.77
N LYS A 340 -32.72 -1.82 21.00
CA LYS A 340 -32.93 -1.00 22.19
C LYS A 340 -31.65 -0.90 23.00
N SER A 341 -31.40 0.31 23.52
CA SER A 341 -30.27 0.56 24.39
C SER A 341 -30.27 -0.41 25.58
N GLY A 342 -29.16 -1.13 25.77
CA GLY A 342 -29.00 -2.11 26.85
C GLY A 342 -29.36 -3.55 26.49
N GLU A 343 -30.03 -3.81 25.37
CA GLU A 343 -30.33 -5.17 24.91
C GLU A 343 -29.16 -5.78 24.14
N VAL A 344 -29.15 -7.11 24.00
CA VAL A 344 -28.14 -7.84 23.21
C VAL A 344 -28.64 -7.99 21.78
N ALA A 345 -27.92 -7.39 20.83
CA ALA A 345 -28.15 -7.60 19.41
C ALA A 345 -27.56 -8.95 18.97
N GLN A 346 -28.33 -9.67 18.15
CA GLN A 346 -27.88 -10.92 17.53
C GLN A 346 -27.29 -10.66 16.15
N THR A 347 -26.28 -11.46 15.78
CA THR A 347 -25.66 -11.41 14.45
C THR A 347 -26.69 -11.71 13.35
N ASN A 348 -26.62 -10.99 12.23
CA ASN A 348 -27.47 -11.14 11.04
C ASN A 348 -28.98 -10.90 11.25
N ALA A 349 -29.41 -10.50 12.45
CA ALA A 349 -30.78 -10.05 12.67
C ALA A 349 -30.95 -8.66 12.05
N ILE A 350 -32.01 -8.47 11.24
CA ILE A 350 -32.32 -7.17 10.63
C ILE A 350 -32.80 -6.22 11.72
N ILE A 351 -31.94 -5.28 12.08
CA ILE A 351 -32.17 -4.34 13.19
C ILE A 351 -32.64 -2.99 12.67
N VAL A 352 -32.17 -2.58 11.49
CA VAL A 352 -32.56 -1.32 10.86
C VAL A 352 -32.92 -1.57 9.40
N SER A 353 -34.04 -1.01 8.95
CA SER A 353 -34.35 -0.92 7.52
C SER A 353 -34.42 0.54 7.10
N VAL A 354 -33.76 0.86 6.00
CA VAL A 354 -33.72 2.22 5.43
C VAL A 354 -34.24 2.16 4.02
N ILE A 355 -35.23 3.01 3.72
CA ILE A 355 -35.70 3.21 2.34
C ILE A 355 -35.15 4.53 1.82
N SER A 356 -34.80 4.58 0.53
CA SER A 356 -34.30 5.80 -0.08
C SER A 356 -35.37 6.89 -0.10
N ASP A 357 -34.93 8.14 0.04
CA ASP A 357 -35.72 9.36 -0.14
C ASP A 357 -35.92 9.73 -1.62
N ALA A 358 -35.40 8.92 -2.54
CA ALA A 358 -35.69 9.02 -3.97
C ALA A 358 -37.19 8.77 -4.25
N LYS A 359 -37.62 9.13 -5.47
CA LYS A 359 -39.02 8.99 -5.88
C LYS A 359 -39.48 7.54 -5.77
N TYR A 360 -40.68 7.34 -5.25
CA TYR A 360 -41.29 6.03 -5.21
C TYR A 360 -41.52 5.48 -6.63
N GLN A 361 -41.58 4.17 -6.72
CA GLN A 361 -41.82 3.44 -7.95
C GLN A 361 -43.08 2.58 -7.77
N ILE A 362 -43.77 2.28 -8.86
CA ILE A 362 -44.90 1.36 -8.90
C ILE A 362 -44.41 0.13 -9.65
N GLU A 363 -44.45 -1.00 -8.97
CA GLU A 363 -44.20 -2.30 -9.57
C GLU A 363 -45.54 -2.89 -10.00
N SER A 364 -45.74 -3.03 -11.31
CA SER A 364 -46.94 -3.61 -11.90
C SER A 364 -46.59 -4.77 -12.83
N GLN A 365 -47.54 -5.67 -13.03
CA GLN A 365 -47.43 -6.83 -13.91
C GLN A 365 -48.34 -6.60 -15.11
N VAL A 366 -47.75 -6.37 -16.29
CA VAL A 366 -48.48 -6.09 -17.52
C VAL A 366 -48.62 -7.38 -18.33
N PRO A 367 -49.82 -7.80 -18.75
CA PRO A 367 -50.00 -8.98 -19.59
C PRO A 367 -49.26 -8.90 -20.93
N GLU A 368 -48.83 -10.06 -21.46
CA GLU A 368 -48.15 -10.15 -22.78
C GLU A 368 -48.95 -9.49 -23.91
N ALA A 369 -50.28 -9.54 -23.87
CA ALA A 369 -51.15 -8.94 -24.89
C ALA A 369 -51.05 -7.41 -24.96
N ASP A 370 -50.64 -6.76 -23.87
CA ASP A 370 -50.58 -5.30 -23.76
C ASP A 370 -49.16 -4.75 -23.69
N ILE A 371 -48.18 -5.56 -23.26
CA ILE A 371 -46.79 -5.10 -23.10
C ILE A 371 -46.16 -4.63 -24.42
N ALA A 372 -46.55 -5.22 -25.55
CA ALA A 372 -46.05 -4.84 -26.87
C ALA A 372 -46.43 -3.40 -27.28
N LYS A 373 -47.44 -2.81 -26.62
CA LYS A 373 -47.88 -1.44 -26.86
C LYS A 373 -47.10 -0.42 -26.03
N LEU A 374 -46.42 -0.85 -24.97
CA LEU A 374 -45.77 0.00 -23.99
C LEU A 374 -44.28 0.16 -24.29
N HIS A 375 -43.77 1.36 -24.03
CA HIS A 375 -42.37 1.72 -24.19
C HIS A 375 -41.85 2.42 -22.95
N VAL A 376 -40.53 2.32 -22.74
CA VAL A 376 -39.86 3.09 -21.68
C VAL A 376 -39.98 4.58 -22.01
N GLY A 377 -40.51 5.36 -21.09
CA GLY A 377 -40.78 6.78 -21.24
C GLY A 377 -42.26 7.14 -21.30
N ASP A 378 -43.16 6.18 -21.54
CA ASP A 378 -44.60 6.44 -21.62
C ASP A 378 -45.13 7.04 -20.33
N GLU A 379 -45.98 8.06 -20.46
CA GLU A 379 -46.60 8.74 -19.32
C GLU A 379 -47.80 7.94 -18.80
N ALA A 380 -48.01 7.99 -17.49
CA ALA A 380 -49.11 7.31 -16.83
C ALA A 380 -49.80 8.22 -15.82
N SER A 381 -51.12 8.14 -15.78
CA SER A 381 -51.95 8.72 -14.73
C SER A 381 -52.19 7.67 -13.66
N VAL A 382 -51.85 7.98 -12.42
CA VAL A 382 -51.89 7.02 -11.31
C VAL A 382 -52.86 7.49 -10.25
N THR A 383 -53.77 6.60 -9.84
CA THR A 383 -54.58 6.75 -8.64
C THR A 383 -54.12 5.75 -7.59
N LEU A 384 -54.24 6.11 -6.32
CA LEU A 384 -53.88 5.27 -5.19
C LEU A 384 -55.15 4.96 -4.40
N ASP A 385 -55.39 3.69 -4.08
CA ASP A 385 -56.62 3.24 -3.40
C ASP A 385 -56.88 3.94 -2.06
N ALA A 386 -55.82 4.48 -1.43
CA ALA A 386 -55.91 5.21 -0.18
C ALA A 386 -56.55 6.62 -0.31
N TYR A 387 -56.73 7.12 -1.53
CA TYR A 387 -57.24 8.47 -1.83
C TYR A 387 -58.45 8.43 -2.76
N SER A 388 -59.21 9.53 -2.85
CA SER A 388 -60.31 9.64 -3.80
C SER A 388 -59.80 9.61 -5.24
N SER A 389 -60.63 9.13 -6.17
CA SER A 389 -60.33 9.04 -7.62
C SER A 389 -59.95 10.38 -8.26
N ASP A 390 -60.27 11.50 -7.61
CA ASP A 390 -59.95 12.84 -8.08
C ASP A 390 -58.47 13.22 -7.84
N THR A 391 -57.74 12.45 -7.02
CA THR A 391 -56.31 12.68 -6.75
C THR A 391 -55.45 11.86 -7.70
N VAL A 392 -55.03 12.49 -8.80
CA VAL A 392 -54.20 11.86 -9.84
C VAL A 392 -52.73 12.25 -9.67
N PHE A 393 -51.86 11.25 -9.64
CA PHE A 393 -50.42 11.38 -9.63
C PHE A 393 -49.86 11.08 -11.02
N LYS A 394 -48.84 11.82 -11.45
CA LYS A 394 -48.17 11.54 -12.72
C LYS A 394 -47.04 10.55 -12.49
N ALA A 395 -46.91 9.56 -13.36
CA ALA A 395 -45.80 8.63 -13.39
C ALA A 395 -45.31 8.42 -14.83
N LYS A 396 -44.18 7.75 -15.00
CA LYS A 396 -43.66 7.34 -16.30
C LYS A 396 -43.03 5.96 -16.23
N ILE A 397 -43.08 5.19 -17.32
CA ILE A 397 -42.36 3.92 -17.38
C ILE A 397 -40.85 4.21 -17.39
N VAL A 398 -40.13 3.65 -16.42
CA VAL A 398 -38.66 3.72 -16.36
C VAL A 398 -37.99 2.40 -16.72
N LYS A 399 -38.70 1.28 -16.59
CA LYS A 399 -38.16 -0.04 -16.91
C LYS A 399 -39.27 -1.04 -17.21
N ILE A 400 -39.03 -1.88 -18.21
CA ILE A 400 -39.79 -3.11 -18.48
C ILE A 400 -38.77 -4.25 -18.38
N ASP A 401 -39.02 -5.21 -17.48
CA ASP A 401 -38.15 -6.38 -17.36
C ASP A 401 -38.35 -7.30 -18.57
N PRO A 402 -37.28 -7.78 -19.22
CA PRO A 402 -37.38 -8.57 -20.45
C PRO A 402 -37.83 -10.02 -20.22
N ALA A 403 -37.90 -10.47 -18.96
CA ALA A 403 -38.27 -11.83 -18.61
C ALA A 403 -39.73 -11.88 -18.12
N GLU A 404 -40.47 -12.87 -18.61
CA GLU A 404 -41.85 -13.09 -18.19
C GLU A 404 -41.95 -13.66 -16.76
N VAL A 405 -43.07 -13.37 -16.12
CA VAL A 405 -43.52 -13.94 -14.85
C VAL A 405 -44.95 -14.42 -15.05
N ILE A 406 -45.22 -15.68 -14.73
CA ILE A 406 -46.57 -16.24 -14.78
C ILE A 406 -47.31 -15.85 -13.50
N VAL A 407 -48.36 -15.05 -13.63
CA VAL A 407 -49.26 -14.66 -12.53
C VAL A 407 -50.62 -15.26 -12.83
N GLU A 408 -51.08 -16.17 -11.96
CA GLU A 408 -52.38 -16.86 -12.10
C GLU A 408 -52.59 -17.53 -13.48
N GLY A 409 -51.52 -18.04 -14.09
CA GLY A 409 -51.55 -18.72 -15.38
C GLY A 409 -51.48 -17.80 -16.61
N VAL A 410 -51.38 -16.48 -16.41
CA VAL A 410 -51.21 -15.50 -17.49
C VAL A 410 -49.74 -15.03 -17.53
N PRO A 411 -49.07 -15.06 -18.70
CA PRO A 411 -47.73 -14.49 -18.84
C PRO A 411 -47.79 -12.96 -18.72
N THR A 412 -47.01 -12.42 -17.78
CA THR A 412 -46.94 -10.99 -17.48
C THR A 412 -45.49 -10.53 -17.44
N TYR A 413 -45.27 -9.24 -17.70
CA TYR A 413 -43.96 -8.61 -17.67
C TYR A 413 -43.94 -7.53 -16.60
N LYS A 414 -42.94 -7.61 -15.74
CA LYS A 414 -42.76 -6.65 -14.65
C LYS A 414 -42.39 -5.29 -15.23
N THR A 415 -43.28 -4.33 -15.02
CA THR A 415 -43.13 -2.94 -15.49
C THR A 415 -43.02 -2.03 -14.29
N ILE A 416 -41.97 -1.20 -14.28
CA ILE A 416 -41.67 -0.26 -13.23
C ILE A 416 -42.00 1.15 -13.73
N LEU A 417 -42.95 1.77 -13.06
CA LEU A 417 -43.26 3.19 -13.25
C LEU A 417 -42.64 4.01 -12.13
N GLU A 418 -42.09 5.18 -12.42
CA GLU A 418 -41.58 6.11 -11.43
C GLU A 418 -42.51 7.31 -11.33
N PHE A 419 -42.87 7.71 -10.11
CA PHE A 419 -43.64 8.93 -9.91
C PHE A 419 -42.84 10.15 -10.38
N SER A 420 -43.49 11.05 -11.10
CA SER A 420 -42.86 12.26 -11.62
C SER A 420 -42.59 13.29 -10.52
N ASP A 421 -43.43 13.32 -9.49
CA ASP A 421 -43.31 14.23 -8.34
C ASP A 421 -43.19 13.45 -7.04
N SER A 422 -42.39 13.98 -6.11
CA SER A 422 -42.34 13.49 -4.73
C SER A 422 -43.49 14.11 -3.93
N SER A 423 -44.31 13.27 -3.29
CA SER A 423 -45.40 13.70 -2.41
C SER A 423 -45.40 12.88 -1.13
N ASP A 424 -45.60 13.52 0.03
CA ASP A 424 -45.72 12.85 1.33
C ASP A 424 -46.96 11.95 1.44
N LEU A 425 -47.90 12.11 0.50
CA LEU A 425 -49.08 11.25 0.35
C LEU A 425 -48.70 9.86 -0.19
N ILE A 426 -47.59 9.74 -0.92
CA ILE A 426 -47.16 8.45 -1.48
C ILE A 426 -46.39 7.71 -0.40
N LYS A 427 -46.86 6.50 -0.04
CA LYS A 427 -46.20 5.62 0.93
C LYS A 427 -45.93 4.26 0.31
N SER A 428 -44.80 3.67 0.71
CA SER A 428 -44.48 2.28 0.35
C SER A 428 -45.59 1.32 0.78
N GLY A 429 -45.94 0.39 -0.11
CA GLY A 429 -46.94 -0.64 0.12
C GLY A 429 -48.36 -0.30 -0.34
N MET A 430 -48.63 0.93 -0.78
CA MET A 430 -49.93 1.30 -1.35
C MET A 430 -50.21 0.54 -2.66
N THR A 431 -51.47 0.22 -2.92
CA THR A 431 -51.94 -0.23 -4.24
C THR A 431 -52.12 0.99 -5.14
N ALA A 432 -51.62 0.89 -6.36
CA ALA A 432 -51.69 1.93 -7.37
C ALA A 432 -52.37 1.39 -8.63
N ASN A 433 -53.32 2.13 -9.17
CA ASN A 433 -53.89 1.87 -10.50
C ASN A 433 -53.31 2.90 -11.45
N ALA A 434 -52.66 2.45 -12.51
CA ALA A 434 -51.97 3.27 -13.48
C ALA A 434 -52.61 3.08 -14.85
N ASP A 435 -53.11 4.18 -15.42
CA ASP A 435 -53.54 4.25 -16.81
C ASP A 435 -52.38 4.80 -17.63
N ILE A 436 -51.72 3.90 -18.37
CA ILE A 436 -50.51 4.20 -19.13
C ILE A 436 -50.90 4.61 -20.55
N LEU A 437 -50.47 5.78 -20.98
CA LEU A 437 -50.70 6.28 -22.34
C LEU A 437 -49.76 5.59 -23.33
N ALA A 438 -50.22 4.50 -23.95
CA ALA A 438 -49.46 3.73 -24.92
C ALA A 438 -49.30 4.45 -26.27
N ALA A 439 -50.33 5.17 -26.70
CA ALA A 439 -50.28 5.99 -27.91
C ALA A 439 -51.34 7.08 -27.90
N LYS A 440 -51.02 8.23 -28.52
CA LYS A 440 -51.95 9.34 -28.74
C LYS A 440 -51.89 9.76 -30.20
N LYS A 441 -53.06 9.97 -30.80
CA LYS A 441 -53.18 10.58 -32.13
C LYS A 441 -54.09 11.79 -32.08
N GLU A 442 -53.51 12.96 -32.34
CA GLU A 442 -54.20 14.25 -32.17
C GLU A 442 -54.98 14.65 -33.42
N ASN A 443 -56.12 15.31 -33.20
CA ASN A 443 -56.93 15.93 -34.25
C ASN A 443 -57.31 15.00 -35.43
N VAL A 444 -57.69 13.76 -35.12
CA VAL A 444 -58.10 12.77 -36.13
C VAL A 444 -59.62 12.70 -36.25
N LEU A 445 -60.10 12.39 -37.45
CA LEU A 445 -61.51 12.11 -37.66
C LEU A 445 -61.81 10.71 -37.13
N PHE A 446 -62.73 10.60 -36.19
CA PHE A 446 -63.08 9.32 -35.59
C PHE A 446 -64.57 9.08 -35.54
N ILE A 447 -64.92 7.79 -35.44
CA ILE A 447 -66.28 7.29 -35.26
C ILE A 447 -66.26 6.17 -34.22
N PRO A 448 -67.39 5.87 -33.55
CA PRO A 448 -67.48 4.67 -32.71
C PRO A 448 -67.17 3.42 -33.55
N GLU A 449 -66.34 2.51 -33.06
CA GLU A 449 -65.93 1.31 -33.79
C GLU A 449 -67.12 0.46 -34.25
N ARG A 450 -68.18 0.40 -33.43
CA ARG A 450 -69.44 -0.28 -33.76
C ARG A 450 -70.11 0.21 -35.05
N ALA A 451 -69.75 1.39 -35.53
CA ALA A 451 -70.23 1.97 -36.79
C ALA A 451 -69.56 1.34 -38.03
N LEU A 452 -68.45 0.63 -37.83
CA LEU A 452 -67.66 0.02 -38.88
C LEU A 452 -68.24 -1.36 -39.23
N ILE A 453 -68.53 -1.56 -40.52
CA ILE A 453 -69.03 -2.82 -41.05
C ILE A 453 -67.91 -3.45 -41.88
N GLU A 454 -67.51 -4.68 -41.54
CA GLU A 454 -66.49 -5.42 -42.28
C GLU A 454 -67.15 -6.46 -43.20
N LYS A 455 -66.90 -6.35 -44.51
CA LYS A 455 -67.37 -7.29 -45.55
C LYS A 455 -66.23 -7.57 -46.53
N ASP A 456 -65.98 -8.83 -46.85
CA ASP A 456 -64.96 -9.25 -47.84
C ASP A 456 -63.58 -8.61 -47.63
N SER A 457 -63.13 -8.54 -46.37
CA SER A 457 -61.86 -7.90 -45.95
C SER A 457 -61.74 -6.40 -46.27
N LYS A 458 -62.85 -5.75 -46.60
CA LYS A 458 -62.97 -4.30 -46.76
C LYS A 458 -63.86 -3.72 -45.66
N LYS A 459 -63.57 -2.49 -45.29
CA LYS A 459 -64.25 -1.78 -44.19
C LYS A 459 -65.17 -0.73 -44.77
N PHE A 460 -66.41 -0.69 -44.29
CA PHE A 460 -67.44 0.22 -44.76
C PHE A 460 -68.07 0.96 -43.59
N ILE A 461 -68.57 2.16 -43.86
CA ILE A 461 -69.46 2.91 -42.96
C ILE A 461 -70.71 3.29 -43.73
N LYS A 462 -71.81 3.50 -43.01
CA LYS A 462 -73.06 3.98 -43.59
C LYS A 462 -73.23 5.46 -43.28
N ILE A 463 -73.17 6.31 -44.31
CA ILE A 463 -73.34 7.76 -44.19
C ILE A 463 -74.76 8.13 -44.60
N LYS A 464 -75.51 8.77 -43.69
CA LYS A 464 -76.84 9.30 -43.97
C LYS A 464 -76.73 10.69 -44.62
N LYS A 465 -77.14 10.81 -45.88
CA LYS A 465 -77.21 12.08 -46.62
C LYS A 465 -78.67 12.35 -46.99
N GLY A 466 -79.39 13.09 -46.14
CA GLY A 466 -80.84 13.33 -46.32
C GLY A 466 -81.67 12.10 -45.92
N GLU A 467 -82.47 11.56 -46.85
CA GLU A 467 -83.24 10.32 -46.64
C GLU A 467 -82.50 9.06 -47.13
N GLU A 468 -81.35 9.20 -47.81
CA GLU A 468 -80.58 8.06 -48.32
C GLU A 468 -79.40 7.71 -47.40
N VAL A 469 -79.14 6.40 -47.27
CA VAL A 469 -77.99 5.83 -46.54
C VAL A 469 -77.02 5.25 -47.56
N ILE A 470 -75.82 5.82 -47.63
CA ILE A 470 -74.79 5.42 -48.58
C ILE A 470 -73.72 4.61 -47.86
N GLU A 471 -73.53 3.37 -48.29
CA GLU A 471 -72.41 2.53 -47.84
C GLU A 471 -71.13 3.02 -48.52
N THR A 472 -70.19 3.54 -47.73
CA THR A 472 -68.94 4.12 -48.20
C THR A 472 -67.77 3.28 -47.70
N GLU A 473 -66.92 2.83 -48.62
CA GLU A 473 -65.68 2.14 -48.26
C GLU A 473 -64.74 3.12 -47.53
N VAL A 474 -64.22 2.70 -46.38
CA VAL A 474 -63.33 3.50 -45.55
C VAL A 474 -62.02 2.78 -45.28
N THR A 475 -60.99 3.56 -45.03
CA THR A 475 -59.74 3.05 -44.45
C THR A 475 -59.70 3.47 -42.99
N SER A 476 -59.75 2.50 -42.09
CA SER A 476 -59.65 2.75 -40.65
C SER A 476 -58.18 2.74 -40.19
N GLY A 477 -57.85 3.57 -39.21
CA GLY A 477 -56.51 3.68 -38.64
C GLY A 477 -56.47 3.31 -37.17
N PHE A 478 -55.95 4.24 -36.37
CA PHE A 478 -55.76 4.13 -34.93
C PHE A 478 -57.07 3.82 -34.19
N ARG A 479 -57.02 2.94 -33.18
CA ARG A 479 -58.15 2.62 -32.30
C ARG A 479 -57.83 3.10 -30.89
N ASP A 480 -58.76 3.79 -30.27
CA ASP A 480 -58.63 4.27 -28.89
C ASP A 480 -59.14 3.23 -27.87
N SER A 481 -58.91 3.47 -26.58
CA SER A 481 -59.39 2.59 -25.51
C SER A 481 -60.88 2.77 -25.17
N PHE A 482 -61.56 3.76 -25.76
CA PHE A 482 -62.97 4.08 -25.51
C PHE A 482 -63.92 3.54 -26.59
N GLY A 483 -63.42 2.71 -27.51
CA GLY A 483 -64.21 2.08 -28.55
C GLY A 483 -64.48 2.98 -29.75
N ASN A 484 -63.61 3.95 -30.02
CA ASN A 484 -63.58 4.75 -31.23
C ASN A 484 -62.45 4.31 -32.16
N ILE A 485 -62.67 4.53 -33.45
CA ILE A 485 -61.71 4.23 -34.49
C ILE A 485 -61.52 5.43 -35.41
N GLU A 486 -60.26 5.71 -35.73
CA GLU A 486 -59.87 6.71 -36.70
C GLU A 486 -60.30 6.30 -38.11
N ILE A 487 -60.80 7.27 -38.89
CA ILE A 487 -61.08 7.13 -40.31
C ILE A 487 -60.10 8.01 -41.09
N LEU A 488 -59.22 7.36 -41.85
CA LEU A 488 -58.22 8.03 -42.69
C LEU A 488 -58.82 8.56 -43.98
N ASN A 489 -59.73 7.80 -44.59
CA ASN A 489 -60.39 8.11 -45.86
C ASN A 489 -61.82 7.56 -45.88
N GLY A 490 -62.71 8.25 -46.61
CA GLY A 490 -64.09 7.82 -46.87
C GLY A 490 -65.16 8.50 -45.99
N ALA A 491 -64.77 9.37 -45.07
CA ALA A 491 -65.67 10.20 -44.28
C ALA A 491 -65.14 11.62 -44.12
N THR A 492 -66.04 12.57 -43.86
CA THR A 492 -65.74 13.97 -43.55
C THR A 492 -66.32 14.36 -42.20
N GLU A 493 -65.75 15.41 -41.60
CA GLU A 493 -66.24 15.92 -40.32
C GLU A 493 -67.68 16.43 -40.46
N GLY A 494 -68.55 16.01 -39.54
CA GLY A 494 -69.98 16.34 -39.56
C GLY A 494 -70.85 15.32 -40.31
N ASP A 495 -70.26 14.30 -40.97
CA ASP A 495 -71.04 13.22 -41.58
C ASP A 495 -71.85 12.46 -40.52
N GLN A 496 -73.12 12.17 -40.82
CA GLN A 496 -74.01 11.39 -39.95
C GLN A 496 -73.80 9.90 -40.23
N ILE A 497 -73.11 9.23 -39.31
CA ILE A 497 -72.76 7.82 -39.43
C ILE A 497 -73.80 6.97 -38.73
N VAL A 498 -74.40 6.03 -39.46
CA VAL A 498 -75.40 5.09 -38.91
C VAL A 498 -74.68 4.02 -38.10
N ILE A 499 -75.03 3.89 -36.82
CA ILE A 499 -74.44 2.90 -35.89
C ILE A 499 -75.40 1.75 -35.55
N PHE A 500 -76.69 1.91 -35.83
CA PHE A 500 -77.72 0.90 -35.64
C PHE A 500 -78.87 1.11 -36.64
N GLU A 501 -79.30 0.04 -37.30
CA GLU A 501 -80.51 -0.03 -38.12
C GLU A 501 -81.47 -1.02 -37.43
N GLY A 502 -82.64 -0.56 -37.01
CA GLY A 502 -83.62 -1.36 -36.27
C GLY A 502 -85.05 -1.13 -36.72
#